data_AF-A0A645DJ01-F1
#
_entry.id   AF-A0A645DJ01-F1
#
_cell.length_a   1.000
_cell.length_b   1.000
_cell.length_c   1.000
_cell.angle_alpha   90.00
_cell.angle_beta   90.00
_cell.angle_gamma   90.00
#
_symmetry.space_group_name_H-M   'P 1'
#
loop_
_entity.id
_entity.type
_entity.pdbx_description
1 polymer ?
#
loop_
_entity_poly.entity_id
_entity_poly.type
_entity_poly.pdbx_seq_one_letter_code
_entity_poly.pdbx_strand_id
1 'polypeptide(L)'
;MAIKDIPVGIDICCIEMQPGRGAKIARSAGQVATLRGKEETYAQIKLPSGEVRMIHVDCHAMVGQIGNLDRMNVKMGKAGKKRYLGFRPHVRGVAMNPVDHPMGGGEGRTSGGGHPVSPWGKLAKGKRTRNPKKTSKNFIVERRKK
;
A
#
# COMPACT_ATOMS: atom_id res chain seq x y z
N MET A 1 19.77 3.32 12.31
CA MET A 1 21.01 2.56 12.07
C MET A 1 21.01 2.04 10.63
N ALA A 2 22.17 1.83 10.02
CA ALA A 2 22.24 1.27 8.67
C ALA A 2 21.81 -0.20 8.68
N ILE A 3 21.17 -0.67 7.61
CA ILE A 3 20.68 -2.06 7.52
C ILE A 3 21.83 -3.06 7.61
N LYS A 4 23.03 -2.71 7.11
CA LYS A 4 24.24 -3.52 7.24
C LYS A 4 24.56 -3.91 8.69
N ASP A 5 24.19 -3.10 9.67
CA ASP A 5 24.49 -3.33 11.09
C ASP A 5 23.37 -4.10 11.82
N ILE A 6 22.18 -4.23 11.23
CA ILE A 6 21.01 -4.85 11.87
C ILE A 6 21.04 -6.37 11.71
N PRO A 7 21.06 -7.20 12.77
CA PRO A 7 21.02 -8.66 12.61
C PRO A 7 19.85 -9.15 11.74
N VAL A 8 20.11 -10.18 10.92
CA VAL A 8 19.08 -10.79 10.08
C VAL A 8 18.00 -11.44 10.94
N GLY A 9 16.75 -11.37 10.50
CA GLY A 9 15.58 -11.88 11.22
C GLY A 9 14.91 -10.87 12.14
N ILE A 10 15.53 -9.71 12.37
CA ILE A 10 14.96 -8.65 13.20
C ILE A 10 13.86 -7.89 12.45
N ASP A 11 12.83 -7.52 13.21
CA ASP A 11 11.77 -6.63 12.80
C ASP A 11 12.22 -5.17 12.82
N ILE A 12 11.91 -4.47 11.74
CA ILE A 12 12.34 -3.10 11.46
C ILE A 12 11.18 -2.24 10.94
N CYS A 13 11.26 -0.94 11.20
CA CYS A 13 10.34 0.07 10.70
C CYS A 13 11.09 1.34 10.25
N CYS A 14 10.36 2.32 9.72
CA CYS A 14 10.92 3.60 9.26
C CYS A 14 12.12 3.44 8.30
N ILE A 15 11.94 2.62 7.26
CA ILE A 15 13.03 2.18 6.39
C ILE A 15 13.21 3.16 5.23
N GLU A 16 14.45 3.52 4.93
CA GLU A 16 14.81 4.30 3.74
C GLU A 16 14.69 3.46 2.46
N MET A 17 14.26 4.08 1.37
CA MET A 17 14.24 3.41 0.05
C MET A 17 15.56 3.60 -0.72
N GLN A 18 16.25 4.70 -0.45
CA GLN A 18 17.55 5.06 -0.99
C GLN A 18 18.35 5.73 0.13
N PRO A 19 19.67 5.51 0.21
CA PRO A 19 20.49 6.06 1.30
C PRO A 19 20.35 7.58 1.40
N GLY A 20 20.10 8.08 2.61
CA GLY A 20 20.05 9.52 2.90
C GLY A 20 18.79 10.25 2.40
N ARG A 21 17.81 9.55 1.82
CA ARG A 21 16.53 10.17 1.37
C ARG A 21 15.43 10.12 2.43
N GLY A 22 15.75 9.64 3.63
CA GLY A 22 14.85 9.52 4.76
C GLY A 22 13.87 8.35 4.63
N ALA A 23 13.23 8.03 5.75
CA ALA A 23 12.31 6.90 5.86
C ALA A 23 11.10 7.05 4.91
N LYS A 24 10.83 6.03 4.10
CA LYS A 24 9.68 5.97 3.18
C LYS A 24 8.77 4.78 3.44
N ILE A 25 9.29 3.69 4.00
CA ILE A 25 8.60 2.41 4.12
C ILE A 25 8.31 2.11 5.59
N ALA A 26 7.19 1.40 5.86
CA ALA A 26 6.73 1.00 7.19
C ALA A 26 6.68 2.18 8.16
N ARG A 27 5.78 3.14 7.90
CA ARG A 27 5.62 4.41 8.65
C ARG A 27 4.25 4.57 9.31
N SER A 28 3.27 3.74 8.94
CA SER A 28 1.93 3.83 9.53
C SER A 28 1.87 3.10 10.87
N ALA A 29 0.91 3.48 11.70
CA ALA A 29 0.60 2.81 12.96
C ALA A 29 0.57 1.28 12.81
N GLY A 30 1.29 0.57 13.68
CA GLY A 30 1.38 -0.89 13.68
C GLY A 30 2.17 -1.53 12.53
N GLN A 31 2.79 -0.75 11.63
CA GLN A 31 3.56 -1.35 10.53
C GLN A 31 4.92 -1.87 11.00
N VAL A 32 5.27 -3.04 10.49
CA VAL A 32 6.56 -3.73 10.70
C VAL A 32 6.98 -4.40 9.39
N ALA A 33 8.29 -4.44 9.15
CA ALA A 33 8.90 -5.21 8.09
C ALA A 33 9.98 -6.11 8.70
N THR A 34 10.34 -7.21 8.06
CA THR A 34 11.34 -8.14 8.60
C THR A 34 12.53 -8.22 7.66
N LEU A 35 13.74 -8.13 8.21
CA LEU A 35 14.99 -8.31 7.47
C LEU A 35 15.22 -9.81 7.22
N ARG A 36 15.11 -10.26 5.96
CA ARG A 36 15.24 -11.68 5.61
C ARG A 36 16.67 -12.13 5.37
N GLY A 37 17.49 -11.25 4.79
CA GLY A 37 18.86 -11.57 4.43
C GLY A 37 19.62 -10.34 4.00
N LYS A 38 20.94 -10.45 4.00
CA LYS A 38 21.85 -9.42 3.52
C LYS A 38 22.77 -10.04 2.49
N GLU A 39 22.86 -9.40 1.35
CA GLU A 39 23.91 -9.59 0.35
C GLU A 39 24.82 -8.35 0.42
N GLU A 40 26.02 -8.40 -0.17
CA GLU A 40 27.05 -7.36 0.00
C GLU A 40 26.52 -5.95 -0.25
N THR A 41 25.78 -5.73 -1.34
CA THR A 41 25.26 -4.39 -1.70
C THR A 41 23.79 -4.18 -1.32
N TYR A 42 23.00 -5.25 -1.26
CA TYR A 42 21.55 -5.17 -1.03
C TYR A 42 21.08 -6.12 0.06
N ALA A 43 20.12 -5.66 0.86
CA ALA A 43 19.40 -6.46 1.84
C ALA A 43 18.00 -6.82 1.32
N GLN A 44 17.59 -8.06 1.56
CA GLN A 44 16.23 -8.52 1.26
C GLN A 44 15.32 -8.24 2.46
N ILE A 45 14.29 -7.42 2.24
CA ILE A 45 13.35 -7.03 3.28
C ILE A 45 11.94 -7.45 2.87
N LYS A 46 11.24 -8.13 3.77
CA LYS A 46 9.81 -8.45 3.64
C LYS A 46 9.00 -7.25 4.15
N LEU A 47 8.32 -6.58 3.24
CA LEU A 47 7.52 -5.38 3.52
C LEU A 47 6.22 -5.73 4.27
N PRO A 48 5.57 -4.74 4.92
CA PRO A 48 4.26 -4.94 5.57
C PRO A 48 3.17 -5.42 4.60
N SER A 49 3.35 -5.16 3.30
CA SER A 49 2.44 -5.63 2.23
C SER A 49 2.62 -7.11 1.88
N GLY A 50 3.64 -7.79 2.41
CA GLY A 50 4.05 -9.14 2.01
C GLY A 50 4.94 -9.18 0.76
N GLU A 51 5.25 -8.04 0.13
CA GLU A 51 6.24 -7.95 -0.94
C GLU A 51 7.66 -8.16 -0.38
N VAL A 52 8.51 -8.93 -1.07
CA VAL A 52 9.93 -9.07 -0.75
C VAL A 52 10.73 -8.22 -1.71
N ARG A 53 11.54 -7.32 -1.16
CA ARG A 53 12.24 -6.29 -1.93
C ARG A 53 13.68 -6.12 -1.46
N MET A 54 14.57 -5.92 -2.43
CA MET A 54 15.97 -5.55 -2.24
C MET A 54 16.08 -4.04 -1.97
N ILE A 55 16.81 -3.68 -0.92
CA ILE A 55 17.09 -2.31 -0.49
C ILE A 55 18.59 -2.20 -0.20
N HIS A 56 19.22 -1.07 -0.54
CA HIS A 56 20.65 -0.88 -0.33
C HIS A 56 21.04 -1.06 1.14
N VAL A 57 22.17 -1.70 1.43
CA VAL A 57 22.59 -2.00 2.81
C VAL A 57 22.89 -0.75 3.65
N ASP A 58 23.28 0.35 3.00
CA ASP A 58 23.51 1.65 3.67
C ASP A 58 22.22 2.44 3.97
N CYS A 59 21.07 1.98 3.47
CA CYS A 59 19.79 2.57 3.87
C CYS A 59 19.60 2.41 5.38
N HIS A 60 19.02 3.43 6.01
CA HIS A 60 18.73 3.39 7.43
C HIS A 60 17.37 2.75 7.72
N ALA A 61 17.30 2.08 8.87
CA ALA A 61 16.07 1.61 9.46
C ALA A 61 16.11 1.77 10.98
N MET A 62 14.93 1.70 11.60
CA MET A 62 14.74 1.63 13.05
C MET A 62 14.36 0.20 13.42
N VAL A 63 14.96 -0.34 14.49
CA VAL A 63 14.60 -1.65 15.01
C VAL A 63 13.28 -1.56 15.77
N GLY A 64 12.41 -2.55 15.56
CA GLY A 64 11.09 -2.66 16.16
C GLY A 64 9.95 -2.24 15.24
N GLN A 65 8.77 -2.14 15.83
CA GLN A 65 7.51 -1.84 15.17
C GLN A 65 7.00 -0.45 15.54
N ILE A 66 6.22 0.16 14.64
CA ILE A 66 5.53 1.42 14.95
C ILE A 66 4.39 1.16 15.94
N GLY A 67 4.35 1.94 17.02
CA GLY A 67 3.30 1.87 18.02
C GLY A 67 1.88 2.17 17.49
N ASN A 68 0.93 2.28 18.42
CA ASN A 68 -0.49 2.48 18.12
C ASN A 68 -1.11 1.34 17.29
N LEU A 69 -0.89 0.10 17.72
CA LEU A 69 -1.42 -1.13 17.10
C LEU A 69 -2.97 -1.11 17.05
N ASP A 70 -3.60 -0.58 18.09
CA ASP A 70 -5.06 -0.51 18.21
C ASP A 70 -5.73 0.46 17.24
N ARG A 71 -4.96 1.21 16.45
CA ARG A 71 -5.53 2.12 15.45
C ARG A 71 -6.47 1.40 14.48
N MET A 72 -6.23 0.11 14.19
CA MET A 72 -7.10 -0.71 13.35
C MET A 72 -8.45 -1.04 14.00
N ASN A 73 -8.50 -1.12 15.33
CA ASN A 73 -9.69 -1.48 16.11
C ASN A 73 -10.65 -0.30 16.32
N VAL A 74 -10.23 0.92 15.98
CA VAL A 74 -11.04 2.13 16.17
C VAL A 74 -12.26 2.15 15.25
N LYS A 75 -13.45 2.05 15.84
CA LYS A 75 -14.73 2.24 15.12
C LYS A 75 -15.07 3.73 14.97
N MET A 76 -15.53 4.12 13.78
CA MET A 76 -15.95 5.51 13.52
C MET A 76 -17.32 5.85 14.10
N GLY A 77 -18.24 4.88 14.17
CA GLY A 77 -19.57 4.99 14.80
C GLY A 77 -20.59 5.89 14.08
N LYS A 78 -20.19 7.08 13.63
CA LYS A 78 -21.05 8.06 12.97
C LYS A 78 -20.40 8.66 11.71
N ALA A 79 -21.22 9.09 10.76
CA ALA A 79 -20.74 9.75 9.54
C ALA A 79 -19.94 11.03 9.82
N GLY A 80 -20.33 11.81 10.84
CA GLY A 80 -19.64 13.04 11.24
C GLY A 80 -18.18 12.86 11.62
N LYS A 81 -17.81 11.72 12.24
CA LYS A 81 -16.41 11.45 12.61
C LYS A 81 -15.51 11.31 11.38
N LYS A 82 -16.05 10.78 10.28
CA LYS A 82 -15.36 10.71 8.98
C LYS A 82 -15.20 12.11 8.34
N ARG A 83 -16.17 13.00 8.56
CA ARG A 83 -16.10 14.41 8.12
C ARG A 83 -15.01 15.19 8.87
N TYR A 84 -14.85 14.98 10.17
CA TYR A 84 -13.77 15.61 10.95
C TYR A 84 -12.37 15.23 10.47
N LEU A 85 -12.22 14.04 9.87
CA LEU A 85 -10.99 13.59 9.22
C LEU A 85 -10.80 14.17 7.80
N GLY A 86 -11.68 15.08 7.34
CA GLY A 86 -11.60 15.74 6.03
C GLY A 86 -12.18 14.93 4.86
N PHE A 87 -12.74 13.74 5.10
CA PHE A 87 -13.32 12.94 4.03
C PHE A 87 -14.76 13.38 3.71
N ARG A 88 -15.04 13.63 2.42
CA ARG A 88 -16.38 13.91 1.90
C ARG A 88 -17.16 12.60 1.60
N PRO A 89 -18.50 12.65 1.48
CA PRO A 89 -19.28 11.50 1.05
C PRO A 89 -18.86 11.04 -0.34
N HIS A 90 -18.78 9.73 -0.57
CA HIS A 90 -18.47 9.15 -1.88
C HIS A 90 -19.74 8.53 -2.47
N VAL A 91 -20.13 8.98 -3.67
CA VAL A 91 -21.30 8.46 -4.40
C VAL A 91 -20.91 7.21 -5.20
N ARG A 92 -21.76 6.19 -5.25
CA ARG A 92 -21.50 4.97 -6.03
C ARG A 92 -21.77 5.23 -7.52
N GLY A 93 -20.96 4.67 -8.41
CA GLY A 93 -21.16 4.82 -9.86
C GLY A 93 -22.52 4.33 -10.37
N VAL A 94 -23.08 3.30 -9.73
CA VAL A 94 -24.42 2.76 -10.04
C VAL A 94 -25.55 3.75 -9.72
N ALA A 95 -25.31 4.73 -8.85
CA ALA A 95 -26.30 5.76 -8.51
C ALA A 95 -26.22 7.00 -9.42
N MET A 96 -25.37 6.97 -10.45
CA MET A 96 -25.13 8.09 -11.36
C MET A 96 -25.83 7.86 -12.70
N ASN A 97 -25.85 8.89 -13.55
CA ASN A 97 -26.34 8.78 -14.91
C ASN A 97 -25.24 8.20 -15.84
N PRO A 98 -25.60 7.68 -17.02
CA PRO A 98 -24.63 7.14 -17.99
C PRO A 98 -23.54 8.14 -18.41
N VAL A 99 -23.84 9.44 -18.38
CA VAL A 99 -22.88 10.52 -18.69
C VAL A 99 -21.78 10.67 -17.64
N ASP A 100 -22.09 10.38 -16.37
CA ASP A 100 -21.18 10.60 -15.25
C ASP A 100 -20.29 9.38 -14.96
N HIS A 101 -20.84 8.18 -15.18
CA HIS A 101 -20.13 6.94 -14.89
C HIS A 101 -20.52 5.85 -15.88
N PRO A 102 -19.56 5.03 -16.35
CA PRO A 102 -19.85 3.89 -17.23
C PRO A 102 -20.72 2.77 -16.61
N MET A 103 -21.10 2.91 -15.34
CA MET A 103 -21.98 1.97 -14.62
C MET A 103 -23.30 2.65 -14.23
N GLY A 104 -23.51 3.88 -14.68
CA GLY A 104 -24.69 4.66 -14.39
C GLY A 104 -25.85 4.32 -15.31
N GLY A 105 -27.06 4.65 -14.86
CA GLY A 105 -28.30 4.46 -15.59
C GLY A 105 -28.91 3.05 -15.53
N GLY A 106 -29.89 2.84 -16.41
CA GLY A 106 -30.84 1.74 -16.39
C GLY A 106 -32.09 2.06 -15.58
N GLU A 107 -33.21 1.43 -15.92
CA GLU A 107 -34.47 1.59 -15.20
C GLU A 107 -34.39 0.89 -13.82
N GLY A 108 -34.78 1.62 -12.78
CA GLY A 108 -34.69 1.12 -11.40
C GLY A 108 -33.26 0.85 -10.94
N ARG A 109 -33.09 -0.09 -10.01
CA ARG A 109 -31.77 -0.44 -9.48
C ARG A 109 -31.10 -1.50 -10.35
N THR A 110 -30.00 -1.15 -10.98
CA THR A 110 -29.23 -2.08 -11.82
C THR A 110 -27.91 -2.51 -11.16
N SER A 111 -27.27 -3.54 -11.73
CA SER A 111 -25.93 -4.00 -11.35
C SER A 111 -24.80 -3.20 -12.02
N GLY A 112 -25.13 -2.25 -12.90
CA GLY A 112 -24.17 -1.52 -13.76
C GLY A 112 -23.82 -2.26 -15.07
N GLY A 113 -24.53 -3.34 -15.41
CA GLY A 113 -24.58 -3.92 -16.76
C GLY A 113 -23.30 -4.59 -17.30
N GLY A 114 -22.21 -4.62 -16.54
CA GLY A 114 -20.94 -5.17 -17.02
C GLY A 114 -19.86 -5.32 -15.97
N HIS A 115 -18.62 -5.54 -16.43
CA HIS A 115 -17.49 -5.68 -15.53
C HIS A 115 -17.26 -4.36 -14.76
N PRO A 116 -17.02 -4.38 -13.43
CA PRO A 116 -16.82 -3.16 -12.67
C PRO A 116 -15.66 -2.32 -13.19
N VAL A 117 -15.92 -1.03 -13.37
CA VAL A 117 -14.97 -0.04 -13.87
C VAL A 117 -14.90 1.18 -12.96
N SER A 118 -13.79 1.90 -13.04
CA SER A 118 -13.63 3.24 -12.50
C SER A 118 -14.45 4.27 -13.30
N PRO A 119 -14.62 5.50 -12.78
CA PRO A 119 -15.28 6.58 -13.52
C PRO A 119 -14.65 6.86 -14.89
N TRP A 120 -13.37 6.56 -15.05
CA TRP A 120 -12.62 6.72 -16.32
C TRP A 120 -12.60 5.44 -17.17
N GLY A 121 -13.50 4.48 -16.94
CA GLY A 121 -13.61 3.25 -17.75
C GLY A 121 -12.52 2.20 -17.53
N LYS A 122 -11.52 2.44 -16.67
CA LYS A 122 -10.51 1.40 -16.35
C LYS A 122 -11.12 0.31 -15.46
N LEU A 123 -10.90 -0.96 -15.80
CA LEU A 123 -11.36 -2.12 -15.00
C LEU A 123 -10.90 -2.01 -13.54
N ALA A 124 -11.84 -2.12 -12.61
CA ALA A 124 -11.62 -1.97 -11.16
C ALA A 124 -11.30 -3.31 -10.46
N LYS A 125 -11.52 -4.45 -11.13
CA LYS A 125 -11.16 -5.79 -10.63
C LYS A 125 -10.10 -6.41 -11.53
N GLY A 126 -9.10 -7.06 -10.92
CA GLY A 126 -8.09 -7.90 -11.60
C GLY A 126 -7.02 -7.17 -12.43
N LYS A 127 -7.32 -6.03 -13.06
CA LYS A 127 -6.37 -5.34 -13.95
C LYS A 127 -5.15 -4.83 -13.18
N ARG A 128 -3.96 -5.29 -13.57
CA ARG A 128 -2.67 -4.82 -13.03
C ARG A 128 -2.37 -3.41 -13.56
N THR A 129 -2.15 -2.45 -12.66
CA THR A 129 -1.92 -1.03 -13.02
C THR A 129 -0.45 -0.60 -13.00
N ARG A 130 0.45 -1.44 -12.48
CA ARG A 130 1.88 -1.13 -12.41
C ARG A 130 2.53 -1.24 -13.79
N ASN A 131 3.29 -0.22 -14.20
CA ASN A 131 4.06 -0.24 -15.44
C ASN A 131 5.07 -1.43 -15.45
N PRO A 132 5.01 -2.33 -16.45
CA PRO A 132 5.90 -3.48 -16.56
C PRO A 132 7.36 -3.12 -16.85
N LYS A 133 7.63 -1.95 -17.47
CA LYS A 133 8.98 -1.47 -17.85
C LYS A 133 9.67 -0.65 -16.75
N LYS A 134 9.07 -0.54 -15.56
CA LYS A 134 9.65 0.28 -14.49
C LYS A 134 10.94 -0.36 -13.95
N THR A 135 12.05 0.38 -13.94
CA THR A 135 13.39 -0.06 -13.47
C THR A 135 13.38 -0.71 -12.08
N SER A 136 12.55 -0.18 -11.17
CA SER A 136 12.34 -0.75 -9.83
C SER A 136 11.85 -2.21 -9.80
N LYS A 137 11.48 -2.80 -10.94
CA LYS A 137 11.11 -4.23 -11.06
C LYS A 137 12.29 -5.13 -10.69
N ASN A 138 13.52 -4.73 -11.02
CA ASN A 138 14.72 -5.54 -10.78
C ASN A 138 15.01 -5.73 -9.28
N PHE A 139 14.56 -4.80 -8.44
CA PHE A 139 14.74 -4.87 -6.99
C PHE A 139 13.64 -5.64 -6.25
N ILE A 140 12.66 -6.22 -6.96
CA ILE A 140 11.53 -6.91 -6.32
C ILE A 140 11.63 -8.38 -6.60
N VAL A 141 11.89 -9.14 -5.54
CA VAL A 141 12.07 -10.59 -5.58
C VAL A 141 10.71 -11.27 -5.65
N GLU A 142 9.80 -10.86 -4.76
CA GLU A 142 8.47 -11.47 -4.67
C GLU A 142 7.41 -10.38 -4.58
N ARG A 143 6.38 -10.48 -5.42
CA ARG A 143 5.24 -9.56 -5.36
C ARG A 143 4.35 -9.91 -4.18
N ARG A 144 3.70 -8.91 -3.57
CA ARG A 144 2.70 -9.13 -2.51
C ARG A 144 1.74 -10.27 -2.86
N LYS A 145 1.69 -11.27 -1.98
CA LYS A 145 0.64 -12.29 -1.97
C LYS A 145 -0.53 -11.74 -1.16
N LYS A 146 -1.75 -12.11 -1.59
CA LYS A 146 -2.98 -11.67 -0.95
C LYS A 146 -3.28 -12.59 0.23
#